data_AF-A0A7C7JDX0-F1
#
_entry.id   AF-A0A7C7JDX0-F1
#
_cell.length_a   1.000
_cell.length_b   1.000
_cell.length_c   1.000
_cell.angle_alpha   90.00
_cell.angle_beta   90.00
_cell.angle_gamma   90.00
#
_symmetry.space_group_name_H-M   'P 1'
#
loop_
_entity.id
_entity.type
_entity.pdbx_description
1 polymer ?
#
loop_
_entity_poly.entity_id
_entity_poly.type
_entity_poly.pdbx_seq_one_letter_code
_entity_poly.pdbx_strand_id
1 'polypeptide(L)'
;MEWISDEPFSTTYKDLYFSKNQAIEEANFVYIQGNNLPSRWEGLKKNEDFNIVELGFGAGINFLTTLKEWSKNSKSHNWLNYLSIENNPLSLADFKKIHEKYSELDSFSNKMVDTFPLNCQGCQRIEFLKERVSL
;
A
#
# COMPACT_ATOMS: atom_id res chain seq x y z
N MET A 1 -3.49 18.21 -5.47
CA MET A 1 -2.14 17.98 -4.92
C MET A 1 -1.25 19.09 -5.42
N GLU A 2 -0.46 19.68 -4.52
CA GLU A 2 0.65 20.56 -4.90
C GLU A 2 1.96 19.84 -4.61
N TRP A 3 3.03 20.31 -5.24
CA TRP A 3 4.38 19.78 -5.04
C TRP A 3 5.23 20.86 -4.39
N ILE A 4 5.68 20.64 -3.15
CA ILE A 4 6.57 21.57 -2.44
C ILE A 4 7.94 20.91 -2.37
N SER A 5 8.97 21.48 -3.00
CA SER A 5 10.31 20.89 -3.07
C SER A 5 10.33 19.42 -3.53
N ASP A 6 9.56 19.10 -4.59
CA ASP A 6 9.36 17.73 -5.10
C ASP A 6 8.64 16.75 -4.16
N GLU A 7 7.93 17.23 -3.14
CA GLU A 7 7.13 16.39 -2.24
C GLU A 7 5.62 16.58 -2.44
N PRO A 8 4.85 15.49 -2.44
CA PRO A 8 3.39 15.57 -2.55
C PRO A 8 2.79 16.22 -1.30
N PHE A 9 2.16 17.37 -1.49
CA PHE A 9 1.45 18.12 -0.46
C PHE A 9 -0.06 18.06 -0.71
N SER A 10 -0.80 17.67 0.32
CA SER A 10 -2.26 17.72 0.31
C SER A 10 -2.72 19.14 0.64
N THR A 11 -3.19 19.87 -0.37
CA THR A 11 -3.77 21.20 -0.16
C THR A 11 -5.03 21.17 0.71
N THR A 12 -5.77 20.06 0.69
CA THR A 12 -6.97 19.84 1.50
C THR A 12 -6.65 19.68 2.98
N TYR A 13 -5.66 18.82 3.31
CA TYR A 13 -5.29 18.53 4.70
C TYR A 13 -4.16 19.43 5.23
N LYS A 14 -3.56 20.24 4.36
CA LYS A 14 -2.42 21.13 4.63
C LYS A 14 -1.22 20.40 5.22
N ASP A 15 -1.00 19.17 4.78
CA ASP A 15 0.07 18.29 5.27
C ASP A 15 0.76 17.56 4.12
N LEU A 16 1.99 17.10 4.36
CA LEU A 16 2.74 16.23 3.47
C LEU A 16 2.19 14.80 3.53
N TYR A 17 2.19 14.09 2.40
CA TYR A 17 1.76 12.68 2.40
C TYR A 17 2.73 11.75 3.15
N PHE A 18 4.01 12.13 3.29
CA PHE A 18 5.04 11.37 4.02
C PHE A 18 6.27 12.22 4.34
N SER A 19 7.05 11.79 5.35
CA SER A 19 8.31 12.42 5.74
C SER A 19 9.45 12.11 4.75
N LYS A 20 10.42 13.04 4.62
CA LYS A 20 11.52 13.00 3.65
C LYS A 20 12.22 11.64 3.59
N ASN A 21 12.15 10.99 2.42
CA ASN A 21 12.91 9.79 2.02
C ASN A 21 12.83 8.56 2.94
N GLN A 22 11.91 8.53 3.92
CA GLN A 22 11.81 7.43 4.88
C GLN A 22 10.41 6.79 4.91
N ALA A 23 9.58 7.02 3.90
CA ALA A 23 8.20 6.55 3.90
C ALA A 23 8.08 5.02 4.00
N ILE A 24 9.03 4.27 3.41
CA ILE A 24 9.07 2.80 3.52
C ILE A 24 9.50 2.39 4.91
N GLU A 25 10.53 3.01 5.47
CA GLU A 25 11.04 2.74 6.82
C GLU A 25 9.98 3.07 7.88
N GLU A 26 9.29 4.19 7.72
CA GLU A 26 8.19 4.62 8.56
C GLU A 26 7.01 3.65 8.47
N ALA A 27 6.61 3.23 7.25
CA ALA A 27 5.60 2.20 7.07
C ALA A 27 6.01 0.87 7.72
N ASN A 28 7.26 0.45 7.56
CA ASN A 28 7.77 -0.76 8.21
C ASN A 28 7.71 -0.65 9.73
N PHE A 29 8.13 0.48 10.30
CA PHE A 29 8.20 0.66 11.75
C PHE A 29 6.82 0.86 12.39
N VAL A 30 6.05 1.83 11.90
CA VAL A 30 4.77 2.23 12.49
C VAL A 30 3.66 1.27 12.11
N TYR A 31 3.59 0.85 10.85
CA TYR A 31 2.49 0.06 10.34
C TYR A 31 2.74 -1.45 10.46
N ILE A 32 3.84 -1.96 9.89
CA ILE A 32 4.13 -3.39 9.85
C ILE A 32 4.53 -3.91 11.24
N GLN A 33 5.58 -3.34 11.83
CA GLN A 33 6.08 -3.73 13.14
C GLN A 33 5.13 -3.27 14.26
N GLY A 34 4.58 -2.06 14.18
CA GLY A 34 3.63 -1.56 15.16
C GLY A 34 2.38 -2.44 15.33
N ASN A 35 1.97 -3.18 14.29
CA ASN A 35 0.86 -4.14 14.36
C ASN A 35 1.30 -5.60 14.53
N ASN A 36 2.60 -5.85 14.73
CA ASN A 36 3.22 -7.18 14.81
C ASN A 36 2.81 -8.10 13.65
N LEU A 37 2.69 -7.55 12.44
CA LEU A 37 2.12 -8.28 11.31
C LEU A 37 2.89 -9.56 10.94
N PRO A 38 4.24 -9.55 10.83
CA PRO A 38 4.99 -10.74 10.46
C PRO A 38 4.74 -11.93 11.41
N SER A 39 4.79 -11.71 12.73
CA SER A 39 4.55 -12.76 13.71
C SER A 39 3.11 -13.28 13.68
N ARG A 40 2.12 -12.40 13.41
CA ARG A 40 0.72 -12.81 13.25
C ARG A 40 0.52 -13.65 12.00
N TRP A 41 1.20 -13.33 10.91
CA TRP A 41 1.16 -14.10 9.67
C TRP A 41 1.83 -15.47 9.83
N GLU A 42 2.95 -15.57 10.55
CA GLU A 42 3.59 -16.86 10.85
C GLU A 42 2.66 -17.81 11.60
N GLY A 43 1.83 -17.27 12.50
CA GLY A 43 0.86 -18.00 13.30
C GLY A 43 -0.40 -18.46 12.55
N LEU A 44 -0.59 -18.06 11.28
CA LEU A 44 -1.76 -18.43 10.51
C LEU A 44 -1.83 -19.95 10.26
N LYS A 45 -3.02 -20.50 10.44
CA LYS A 45 -3.36 -21.88 10.07
C LYS A 45 -3.52 -21.97 8.56
N LYS A 46 -3.44 -23.19 8.01
CA LYS A 46 -3.69 -23.43 6.57
C LYS A 46 -5.09 -22.93 6.18
N ASN A 47 -5.19 -22.20 5.07
CA ASN A 47 -6.44 -21.61 4.55
C ASN A 47 -7.12 -20.60 5.49
N GLU A 48 -6.36 -19.97 6.39
CA GLU A 48 -6.84 -18.85 7.21
C GLU A 48 -6.50 -17.52 6.53
N ASP A 49 -7.51 -16.68 6.33
CA ASP A 49 -7.32 -15.37 5.70
C ASP A 49 -6.94 -14.32 6.75
N PHE A 50 -6.08 -13.38 6.35
CA PHE A 50 -5.74 -12.21 7.16
C PHE A 50 -6.40 -10.97 6.57
N ASN A 51 -6.94 -10.10 7.42
CA ASN A 51 -7.66 -8.90 6.98
C ASN A 51 -7.03 -7.65 7.57
N ILE A 52 -6.80 -6.65 6.73
CA ILE A 52 -6.29 -5.33 7.12
C ILE A 52 -7.26 -4.28 6.61
N VAL A 53 -7.58 -3.29 7.45
CA VAL A 53 -8.36 -2.11 7.06
C VAL A 53 -7.51 -0.87 7.28
N GLU A 54 -7.42 -0.03 6.26
CA GLU A 54 -6.71 1.25 6.28
C GLU A 54 -7.70 2.39 6.00
N LEU A 55 -7.52 3.50 6.71
CA LEU A 55 -8.19 4.76 6.42
C LEU A 55 -7.20 5.69 5.73
N GLY A 56 -7.49 6.05 4.49
CA GLY A 56 -6.60 6.83 3.62
C GLY A 56 -5.57 5.95 2.91
N PHE A 57 -5.79 5.68 1.63
CA PHE A 57 -4.83 4.95 0.81
C PHE A 57 -3.63 5.82 0.44
N GLY A 58 -3.87 7.10 0.17
CA GLY A 58 -2.88 8.08 -0.22
C GLY A 58 -1.99 7.61 -1.38
N ALA A 59 -0.68 7.54 -1.13
CA ALA A 59 0.30 7.07 -2.11
C ALA A 59 0.42 5.53 -2.18
N GLY A 60 -0.33 4.78 -1.38
CA GLY A 60 -0.30 3.32 -1.32
C GLY A 60 0.97 2.74 -0.71
N ILE A 61 1.83 3.53 -0.06
CA ILE A 61 3.11 3.08 0.49
C ILE A 61 2.91 2.00 1.57
N ASN A 62 1.94 2.17 2.47
CA ASN A 62 1.62 1.18 3.49
C ASN A 62 1.16 -0.14 2.85
N PHE A 63 0.26 -0.07 1.87
CA PHE A 63 -0.21 -1.24 1.14
C PHE A 63 0.92 -1.96 0.41
N LEU A 64 1.72 -1.26 -0.39
CA LEU A 64 2.82 -1.89 -1.15
C LEU A 64 3.92 -2.43 -0.24
N THR A 65 4.21 -1.76 0.87
CA THR A 65 5.13 -2.28 1.90
C THR A 65 4.54 -3.53 2.55
N THR A 66 3.24 -3.55 2.85
CA THR A 66 2.53 -4.74 3.34
C THR A 66 2.62 -5.88 2.34
N LEU A 67 2.39 -5.63 1.05
CA LEU A 67 2.45 -6.62 -0.02
C LEU A 67 3.86 -7.21 -0.14
N LYS A 68 4.89 -6.37 -0.05
CA LYS A 68 6.30 -6.78 -0.03
C LYS A 68 6.63 -7.69 1.15
N GLU A 69 6.25 -7.31 2.37
CA GLU A 69 6.54 -8.11 3.57
C GLU A 69 5.70 -9.40 3.60
N TRP A 70 4.42 -9.34 3.20
CA TRP A 70 3.56 -10.51 3.05
C TRP A 70 4.16 -11.53 2.07
N SER A 71 4.70 -11.06 0.94
CA SER A 71 5.31 -11.92 -0.07
C SER A 71 6.51 -12.72 0.46
N LYS A 72 7.24 -12.19 1.44
CA LYS A 72 8.35 -12.91 2.09
C LYS A 72 7.88 -14.05 2.99
N ASN A 73 6.68 -13.93 3.55
CA ASN A 73 6.15 -14.82 4.59
C ASN A 73 4.98 -15.69 4.10
N SER A 74 4.50 -15.48 2.86
CA SER A 74 3.33 -16.17 2.35
C SER A 74 3.54 -17.69 2.33
N LYS A 75 2.94 -18.37 3.29
CA LYS A 75 2.65 -19.80 3.17
C LYS A 75 1.64 -19.91 2.03
N SER A 76 1.88 -20.81 1.07
CA SER A 76 1.15 -20.90 -0.21
C SER A 76 -0.38 -21.10 -0.14
N HIS A 77 -0.98 -21.09 1.05
CA HIS A 77 -2.37 -21.45 1.30
C HIS A 77 -3.19 -20.31 1.92
N ASN A 78 -2.59 -19.21 2.35
CA ASN A 78 -3.29 -18.11 3.02
C ASN A 78 -3.61 -16.98 2.05
N TRP A 79 -4.65 -16.18 2.33
CA TRP A 79 -5.00 -14.99 1.57
C TRP A 79 -4.91 -13.75 2.46
N LEU A 80 -4.46 -12.62 1.89
CA LEU A 80 -4.52 -11.32 2.54
C LEU A 80 -5.60 -10.47 1.88
N ASN A 81 -6.59 -10.04 2.65
CA ASN A 81 -7.56 -9.03 2.21
C ASN A 81 -7.14 -7.69 2.82
N TYR A 82 -6.91 -6.70 1.96
CA TYR A 82 -6.60 -5.34 2.33
C TYR A 82 -7.75 -4.46 1.90
N LEU A 83 -8.38 -3.73 2.80
CA LEU A 83 -9.42 -2.76 2.48
C LEU A 83 -8.91 -1.37 2.80
N SER A 84 -8.75 -0.52 1.79
CA SER A 84 -8.42 0.89 2.02
C SER A 84 -9.60 1.77 1.63
N ILE A 85 -9.85 2.81 2.43
CA ILE A 85 -10.93 3.78 2.20
C ILE A 85 -10.29 5.13 1.91
N GLU A 86 -10.43 5.61 0.67
CA GLU A 86 -9.83 6.87 0.21
C GLU A 86 -10.90 7.85 -0.28
N ASN A 87 -10.77 9.10 0.13
CA ASN A 87 -11.68 10.19 -0.25
C ASN A 87 -11.13 11.06 -1.38
N ASN A 88 -9.80 11.13 -1.53
CA ASN A 88 -9.09 11.92 -2.51
C ASN A 88 -8.00 11.07 -3.20
N PRO A 89 -8.37 10.10 -4.05
CA PRO A 89 -7.40 9.22 -4.70
C PRO A 89 -6.47 10.01 -5.63
N LEU A 90 -5.20 9.60 -5.66
CA LEU A 90 -4.20 10.23 -6.52
C LEU A 90 -4.47 9.98 -7.99
N SER A 91 -3.99 10.89 -8.84
CA SER A 91 -3.91 10.61 -10.27
C SER A 91 -2.84 9.54 -10.53
N LEU A 92 -3.00 8.78 -11.61
CA LEU A 92 -1.98 7.82 -12.04
C LEU A 92 -0.61 8.49 -12.26
N ALA A 93 -0.60 9.72 -12.78
CA ALA A 93 0.62 10.48 -13.02
C ALA A 93 1.33 10.83 -11.70
N ASP A 94 0.58 11.30 -10.69
CA ASP A 94 1.14 11.60 -9.37
C ASP A 94 1.63 10.33 -8.67
N PHE A 95 0.86 9.22 -8.77
CA PHE A 95 1.29 7.93 -8.24
C PHE A 95 2.63 7.51 -8.84
N LYS A 96 2.77 7.49 -10.18
CA LYS A 96 4.03 7.15 -10.85
C LYS A 96 5.19 8.02 -10.36
N LYS A 97 5.00 9.35 -10.33
CA LYS A 97 6.02 10.30 -9.88
C LYS A 97 6.47 10.07 -8.44
N ILE A 98 5.55 9.69 -7.54
CA ILE A 98 5.90 9.34 -6.16
C ILE A 98 6.74 8.06 -6.13
N HIS A 99 6.31 7.03 -6.86
CA HIS A 99 6.93 5.69 -6.83
C HIS A 99 8.31 5.64 -7.51
N GLU A 100 8.66 6.60 -8.37
CA GLU A 100 10.03 6.76 -8.91
C GLU A 100 11.10 6.88 -7.81
N LYS A 101 10.74 7.35 -6.61
CA LYS A 101 11.67 7.49 -5.48
C LYS A 101 11.87 6.20 -4.68
N TYR A 102 11.05 5.18 -4.93
CA TYR A 102 10.91 4.00 -4.09
C TYR A 102 11.17 2.72 -4.89
N SER A 103 12.36 2.62 -5.47
CA SER A 103 12.74 1.49 -6.35
C SER A 103 12.61 0.12 -5.69
N GLU A 104 12.68 0.05 -4.35
CA GLU A 104 12.45 -1.17 -3.59
C GLU A 104 11.01 -1.74 -3.75
N LEU A 105 10.06 -0.88 -4.12
CA LEU A 105 8.66 -1.25 -4.34
C LEU A 105 8.31 -1.46 -5.82
N ASP A 106 9.25 -1.26 -6.75
CA ASP A 106 9.00 -1.27 -8.21
C ASP A 106 8.21 -2.49 -8.70
N SER A 107 8.56 -3.68 -8.20
CA SER A 107 7.88 -4.92 -8.61
C SER A 107 6.39 -4.95 -8.26
N PHE A 108 5.98 -4.20 -7.25
CA PHE A 108 4.60 -4.10 -6.77
C PHE A 108 3.92 -2.83 -7.30
N SER A 109 4.61 -1.70 -7.30
CA SER A 109 4.08 -0.43 -7.81
C SER A 109 3.77 -0.49 -9.31
N ASN A 110 4.60 -1.18 -10.10
CA ASN A 110 4.34 -1.37 -11.53
C ASN A 110 3.07 -2.19 -11.78
N LYS A 111 2.81 -3.25 -11.00
CA LYS A 111 1.55 -3.99 -11.10
C LYS A 111 0.35 -3.11 -10.75
N MET A 112 0.49 -2.28 -9.71
CA MET A 112 -0.56 -1.33 -9.34
C MET A 112 -0.83 -0.33 -10.46
N VAL A 113 0.23 0.19 -11.11
CA VAL A 113 0.12 1.07 -12.28
C VAL A 113 -0.68 0.41 -13.40
N ASP A 114 -0.45 -0.87 -13.68
CA ASP A 114 -1.15 -1.61 -14.74
C ASP A 114 -2.64 -1.85 -14.41
N THR A 115 -2.98 -1.94 -13.12
CA THR A 115 -4.33 -2.17 -12.62
C THR A 115 -4.93 -0.95 -11.93
N PHE A 116 -4.40 0.24 -12.21
CA PHE A 116 -4.71 1.43 -11.41
C PHE A 116 -6.21 1.74 -11.48
N PRO A 117 -6.88 1.91 -10.32
CA PRO A 117 -8.33 2.05 -10.28
C PRO A 117 -8.78 3.32 -11.00
N LEU A 118 -9.97 3.27 -11.62
CA LEU A 118 -10.59 4.48 -12.15
C LEU A 118 -10.95 5.40 -10.98
N ASN A 119 -10.82 6.71 -11.14
CA ASN A 119 -11.27 7.63 -10.09
C ASN A 119 -12.79 7.77 -10.13
N CYS A 120 -13.50 6.75 -9.63
CA CYS A 120 -14.95 6.69 -9.54
C CYS A 120 -15.39 6.25 -8.13
N GLN A 121 -16.60 6.68 -7.77
CA GLN A 121 -17.21 6.28 -6.50
C GLN A 121 -17.54 4.78 -6.52
N GLY A 122 -17.32 4.13 -5.38
CA GLY A 122 -17.68 2.73 -5.16
C GLY A 122 -16.51 1.88 -4.68
N CYS A 123 -16.76 0.58 -4.59
CA CYS A 123 -15.74 -0.40 -4.24
C CYS A 123 -15.04 -0.89 -5.53
N GLN A 124 -13.72 -0.82 -5.53
CA GLN A 124 -12.88 -1.31 -6.62
C GLN A 124 -11.96 -2.37 -6.04
N ARG A 125 -12.00 -3.57 -6.63
CA ARG A 125 -11.18 -4.71 -6.19
C ARG A 125 -10.02 -4.92 -7.17
N ILE A 126 -8.82 -5.06 -6.63
CA ILE A 126 -7.59 -5.35 -7.38
C ILE A 126 -6.96 -6.61 -6.79
N GLU A 127 -6.61 -7.58 -7.64
CA GLU A 127 -6.07 -8.86 -7.20
C GLU A 127 -4.60 -9.03 -7.59
N PHE A 128 -3.77 -9.31 -6.58
CA PHE A 128 -2.37 -9.69 -6.73
C PHE A 128 -2.27 -11.21 -6.54
N LEU A 129 -2.65 -11.96 -7.58
CA LEU A 129 -2.82 -13.42 -7.52
C LEU A 129 -1.55 -14.17 -7.11
N LYS A 130 -0.38 -13.70 -7.59
CA LYS A 130 0.92 -14.30 -7.25
C LYS A 130 1.20 -14.21 -5.75
N GLU A 131 0.87 -13.08 -5.15
CA GLU A 131 1.05 -12.79 -3.74
C GLU A 131 -0.14 -13.24 -2.88
N ARG A 132 -1.24 -13.69 -3.50
CA ARG A 132 -2.49 -14.07 -2.84
C ARG A 132 -3.08 -12.93 -2.00
N VAL A 133 -3.17 -11.75 -2.62
CA VAL A 133 -3.70 -10.55 -1.97
C VAL A 133 -4.85 -9.95 -2.79
N SER A 134 -5.91 -9.53 -2.11
CA SER A 134 -6.96 -8.67 -2.66
C SER A 134 -6.90 -7.31 -1.98
N LEU A 135 -6.81 -6.25 -2.78
CA LEU A 135 -7.08 -4.86 -2.40
C LEU A 135 -8.52 -4.50 -2.75
#